data_AF-A0A9E2E2P4-F1
#
_entry.id   AF-A0A9E2E2P4-F1
#
_cell.length_a   1.000
_cell.length_b   1.000
_cell.length_c   1.000
_cell.angle_alpha   90.00
_cell.angle_beta   90.00
_cell.angle_gamma   90.00
#
_symmetry.space_group_name_H-M   'P 1'
#
loop_
_entity.id
_entity.type
_entity.pdbx_description
1 polymer ?
#
loop_
_entity_poly.entity_id
_entity_poly.type
_entity_poly.pdbx_seq_one_letter_code
_entity_poly.pdbx_strand_id
1 'polypeptide(L)'
;ITIRNALTGSLALALGLTISYGFAERMPLAAQRALSVLPGITVHRDARMDGLSTMETRRILREEGLKMISQYLWVGRGFGQSGFGDHSLQWDPSAITYHINQGRFYNGFIGLMVNTGLIGTCFMLLFLLAGSVVAIKVILHLRKHGVDDDFSRVSCIIACLWMANVVAFIALHGDSEYAMKTFSLQAGLLITCQYMLRDRLREEPPEQPELE
;
A
#
# COMPACT_ATOMS: atom_id res chain seq x y z
N ILE A 1 6.62 7.25 -19.27
CA ILE A 1 7.22 5.90 -19.11
C ILE A 1 7.83 5.54 -20.46
N THR A 2 9.11 5.20 -20.54
CA THR A 2 9.74 4.87 -21.83
C THR A 2 9.21 3.50 -22.29
N ILE A 3 8.88 3.35 -23.58
CA ILE A 3 8.33 2.11 -24.17
C ILE A 3 9.15 0.88 -23.78
N ARG A 4 10.49 1.03 -23.75
CA ARG A 4 11.42 0.01 -23.25
C ARG A 4 11.09 -0.50 -21.85
N ASN A 5 10.85 0.40 -20.89
CA ASN A 5 10.60 0.01 -19.49
C ASN A 5 9.22 -0.65 -19.35
N ALA A 6 8.23 -0.22 -20.13
CA ALA A 6 6.93 -0.87 -20.17
C ALA A 6 7.03 -2.29 -20.76
N LEU A 7 7.83 -2.48 -21.82
CA LEU A 7 8.12 -3.79 -22.41
C LEU A 7 8.87 -4.69 -21.42
N THR A 8 9.92 -4.20 -20.76
CA THR A 8 10.66 -4.97 -19.76
C THR A 8 9.78 -5.39 -18.60
N GLY A 9 8.93 -4.49 -18.09
CA GLY A 9 7.98 -4.81 -17.02
C GLY A 9 6.93 -5.84 -17.45
N SER A 10 6.40 -5.71 -18.67
CA SER A 10 5.42 -6.66 -19.23
C SER A 10 6.04 -8.04 -19.45
N LEU A 11 7.28 -8.09 -19.93
CA LEU A 11 8.03 -9.33 -20.13
C LEU A 11 8.33 -10.02 -18.79
N ALA A 12 8.76 -9.27 -17.79
CA ALA A 12 9.01 -9.79 -16.45
C ALA A 12 7.72 -10.34 -15.82
N LEU A 13 6.58 -9.65 -15.99
CA LEU A 13 5.28 -10.12 -15.54
C LEU A 13 4.87 -11.41 -16.25
N ALA A 14 5.01 -11.47 -17.58
CA ALA A 14 4.69 -12.65 -18.37
C ALA A 14 5.54 -13.86 -17.94
N LEU A 15 6.85 -13.69 -17.80
CA LEU A 15 7.76 -14.72 -17.28
C LEU A 15 7.36 -15.19 -15.89
N GLY A 16 7.05 -14.26 -14.98
CA GLY A 16 6.60 -14.58 -13.62
C GLY A 16 5.31 -15.40 -13.61
N LEU A 17 4.35 -15.05 -14.47
CA LEU A 17 3.12 -15.83 -14.63
C LEU A 17 3.40 -17.21 -15.22
N THR A 18 4.21 -17.32 -16.28
CA THR A 18 4.55 -18.62 -16.87
C THR A 18 5.19 -19.57 -15.86
N ILE A 19 6.13 -19.07 -15.06
CA ILE A 19 6.76 -19.84 -13.98
C ILE A 19 5.72 -20.24 -12.92
N SER A 20 4.84 -19.31 -12.54
CA SER A 20 3.79 -19.58 -11.56
C SER A 20 2.84 -20.68 -12.04
N TYR A 21 2.34 -20.63 -13.28
CA TYR A 21 1.46 -21.68 -13.82
C TYR A 21 2.18 -23.01 -14.07
N GLY A 22 3.46 -22.98 -14.47
CA GLY A 22 4.22 -24.20 -14.73
C GLY A 22 4.68 -24.95 -13.49
N PHE A 23 4.90 -24.23 -12.38
CA PHE A 23 5.51 -24.80 -11.16
C PHE A 23 4.64 -24.69 -9.89
N ALA A 24 3.42 -24.14 -9.97
CA ALA A 24 2.55 -23.92 -8.81
C ALA A 24 2.48 -25.11 -7.86
N GLU A 25 2.22 -26.32 -8.36
CA GLU A 25 2.05 -27.53 -7.54
C GLU A 25 3.30 -27.92 -6.74
N ARG A 26 4.49 -27.53 -7.21
CA ARG A 26 5.77 -27.85 -6.57
C ARG A 26 6.24 -26.77 -5.61
N MET A 27 5.56 -25.62 -5.56
CA MET A 27 5.92 -24.53 -4.66
C MET A 27 5.51 -24.85 -3.21
N PRO A 28 6.12 -24.21 -2.20
CA PRO A 28 5.65 -24.30 -0.83
C PRO A 28 4.18 -23.86 -0.69
N LEU A 29 3.44 -24.45 0.27
CA LEU A 29 2.02 -24.17 0.48
C LEU A 29 1.69 -22.68 0.61
N ALA A 30 2.58 -21.88 1.21
CA ALA A 30 2.40 -20.44 1.33
C ALA A 30 2.39 -19.70 -0.02
N ALA A 31 3.25 -20.12 -0.96
CA ALA A 31 3.28 -19.57 -2.31
C ALA A 31 2.06 -20.06 -3.11
N GLN A 32 1.69 -21.33 -2.96
CA GLN A 32 0.46 -21.87 -3.56
C GLN A 32 -0.80 -21.13 -3.11
N ARG A 33 -0.88 -20.77 -1.83
CA ARG A 33 -1.98 -19.97 -1.27
C ARG A 33 -2.07 -18.57 -1.89
N ALA A 34 -0.92 -17.93 -2.13
CA ALA A 34 -0.89 -16.63 -2.81
C ALA A 34 -1.32 -16.74 -4.28
N LEU A 35 -0.96 -17.86 -4.93
CA LEU A 35 -1.28 -18.14 -6.32
C LEU A 35 -2.73 -18.64 -6.52
N SER A 36 -3.38 -19.20 -5.49
CA SER A 36 -4.68 -19.87 -5.60
C SER A 36 -5.83 -18.96 -6.06
N VAL A 37 -5.62 -17.64 -6.07
CA VAL A 37 -6.55 -16.63 -6.59
C VAL A 37 -6.51 -16.50 -8.11
N LEU A 38 -5.49 -17.04 -8.78
CA LEU A 38 -5.35 -16.98 -10.24
C LEU A 38 -6.30 -17.99 -10.92
N PRO A 39 -6.94 -17.61 -12.05
CA PRO A 39 -7.87 -18.47 -12.75
C PRO A 39 -7.15 -19.67 -13.41
N GLY A 40 -7.66 -20.88 -13.22
CA GLY A 40 -7.15 -22.08 -13.90
C GLY A 40 -5.80 -22.60 -13.41
N ILE A 41 -5.22 -22.05 -12.34
CA ILE A 41 -4.00 -22.56 -11.73
C ILE A 41 -4.28 -23.81 -10.88
N THR A 42 -3.41 -24.81 -10.99
CA THR A 42 -3.48 -26.03 -10.17
C THR A 42 -2.61 -25.85 -8.92
N VAL A 43 -3.25 -25.95 -7.75
CA VAL A 43 -2.63 -25.82 -6.43
C VAL A 43 -3.24 -26.86 -5.50
N HIS A 44 -2.55 -27.17 -4.41
CA HIS A 44 -3.04 -28.09 -3.38
C HIS A 44 -4.38 -27.62 -2.82
N ARG A 45 -5.30 -28.57 -2.56
CA ARG A 45 -6.66 -28.27 -2.08
C ARG A 45 -6.66 -27.39 -0.83
N ASP A 46 -5.79 -27.72 0.12
CA ASP A 46 -5.74 -27.00 1.39
C ASP A 46 -5.24 -25.56 1.21
N ALA A 47 -4.24 -25.34 0.34
CA ALA A 47 -3.77 -24.00 0.00
C ALA A 47 -4.85 -23.18 -0.71
N ARG A 48 -5.67 -23.82 -1.56
CA ARG A 48 -6.81 -23.19 -2.23
C ARG A 48 -7.90 -22.79 -1.25
N MET A 49 -8.29 -23.70 -0.35
CA MET A 49 -9.31 -23.43 0.66
C MET A 49 -8.89 -22.29 1.59
N ASP A 50 -7.63 -22.28 2.03
CA ASP A 50 -7.08 -21.22 2.88
C ASP A 50 -7.02 -19.85 2.15
N GLY A 51 -6.54 -19.83 0.90
CA GLY A 51 -6.51 -18.61 0.09
C GLY A 51 -7.91 -18.04 -0.22
N LEU A 52 -8.86 -18.92 -0.54
CA LEU A 52 -10.26 -18.53 -0.77
C LEU A 52 -10.93 -18.03 0.51
N SER A 53 -10.71 -18.68 1.65
CA SER A 53 -11.21 -18.23 2.95
C SER A 53 -10.68 -16.82 3.28
N THR A 54 -9.39 -16.56 3.04
CA THR A 54 -8.80 -15.23 3.25
C THR A 54 -9.47 -14.16 2.36
N MET A 55 -9.74 -14.46 1.10
CA MET A 55 -10.41 -13.52 0.18
C MET A 55 -11.86 -13.27 0.57
N GLU A 56 -12.56 -14.32 1.00
CA GLU A 56 -13.95 -14.22 1.44
C GLU A 56 -14.07 -13.39 2.71
N THR A 57 -13.19 -13.59 3.70
CA THR A 57 -13.12 -12.75 4.90
C THR A 57 -12.92 -11.28 4.54
N ARG A 58 -12.02 -10.96 3.59
CA ARG A 58 -11.83 -9.57 3.13
C ARG A 58 -13.05 -9.01 2.42
N ARG A 59 -13.76 -9.83 1.63
CA ARG A 59 -15.00 -9.42 0.95
C ARG A 59 -16.07 -9.06 1.97
N ILE A 60 -16.33 -9.94 2.93
CA ILE A 60 -17.32 -9.72 3.98
C ILE A 60 -16.96 -8.48 4.82
N LEU A 61 -15.70 -8.35 5.24
CA LEU A 61 -15.25 -7.18 6.00
C LEU A 61 -15.48 -5.86 5.24
N ARG A 62 -15.23 -5.83 3.93
CA ARG A 62 -15.50 -4.64 3.11
C ARG A 62 -16.99 -4.34 3.01
N GLU A 63 -17.81 -5.35 2.81
CA GLU A 63 -19.27 -5.21 2.73
C GLU A 63 -19.87 -4.71 4.05
N GLU A 64 -19.46 -5.28 5.18
CA GLU A 64 -19.88 -4.83 6.51
C GLU A 64 -19.36 -3.43 6.82
N GLY A 65 -18.09 -3.15 6.50
CA GLY A 65 -17.50 -1.83 6.65
C GLY A 65 -18.27 -0.74 5.88
N LEU A 66 -18.68 -1.02 4.63
CA LEU A 66 -19.49 -0.08 3.83
C LEU A 66 -20.83 0.24 4.48
N LYS A 67 -21.51 -0.76 5.06
CA LYS A 67 -22.78 -0.56 5.78
C LYS A 67 -22.59 0.33 7.01
N MET A 68 -21.44 0.24 7.68
CA MET A 68 -21.11 1.01 8.88
C MET A 68 -20.75 2.49 8.61
N ILE A 69 -20.37 2.85 7.38
CA ILE A 69 -19.92 4.23 7.07
C ILE A 69 -20.99 5.27 7.40
N SER A 70 -22.26 5.00 7.12
CA SER A 70 -23.35 5.96 7.36
C SER A 70 -23.52 6.28 8.85
N GLN A 71 -23.30 5.30 9.72
CA GLN A 71 -23.41 5.45 11.17
C GLN A 71 -22.26 6.29 11.75
N TYR A 72 -21.06 6.19 11.17
CA TYR A 72 -19.83 6.85 11.67
C TYR A 72 -19.35 7.98 10.75
N LEU A 73 -20.24 8.51 9.91
CA LEU A 73 -19.87 9.42 8.82
C LEU A 73 -19.19 10.69 9.33
N TRP A 74 -19.76 11.34 10.35
CA TRP A 74 -19.26 12.62 10.87
C TRP A 74 -18.17 12.42 11.91
N VAL A 75 -18.42 11.52 12.85
CA VAL A 75 -17.50 11.17 13.93
C VAL A 75 -17.26 9.68 13.81
N GLY A 76 -16.03 9.32 13.45
CA GLY A 76 -15.60 7.93 13.36
C GLY A 76 -15.81 7.18 14.67
N ARG A 77 -15.82 5.85 14.62
CA ARG A 77 -15.93 5.03 15.85
C ARG A 77 -14.76 5.22 16.82
N GLY A 78 -13.65 5.80 16.35
CA GLY A 78 -12.37 5.86 17.06
C GLY A 78 -11.58 4.55 16.95
N PHE A 79 -10.49 4.45 17.72
CA PHE A 79 -9.62 3.27 17.78
C PHE A 79 -9.83 2.44 19.07
N GLY A 80 -10.83 2.81 19.87
CA GLY A 80 -11.19 2.08 21.08
C GLY A 80 -12.04 0.85 20.76
N GLN A 81 -12.03 -0.10 21.69
CA GLN A 81 -12.96 -1.24 21.64
C GLN A 81 -14.39 -0.71 21.79
N SER A 82 -15.31 -1.15 20.93
CA SER A 82 -16.71 -0.72 21.01
C SER A 82 -17.30 -1.15 22.36
N GLY A 83 -17.92 -0.22 23.10
CA GLY A 83 -18.48 -0.47 24.43
C GLY A 83 -19.69 -1.42 24.48
N PHE A 84 -20.14 -1.93 23.33
CA PHE A 84 -21.17 -2.96 23.23
C PHE A 84 -20.48 -4.33 23.21
N GLY A 85 -20.53 -5.01 24.36
CA GLY A 85 -20.25 -6.42 24.64
C GLY A 85 -19.44 -7.20 23.60
N ASP A 86 -18.26 -7.65 24.01
CA ASP A 86 -17.34 -8.47 23.24
C ASP A 86 -18.05 -9.64 22.53
N HIS A 87 -18.36 -9.46 21.24
CA HIS A 87 -18.94 -10.51 20.41
C HIS A 87 -17.95 -11.67 20.17
N SER A 88 -16.69 -11.55 20.60
CA SER A 88 -15.70 -12.63 20.60
C SER A 88 -16.07 -13.82 21.49
N LEU A 89 -17.03 -13.64 22.41
CA LEU A 89 -17.59 -14.72 23.24
C LEU A 89 -18.53 -15.64 22.45
N GLN A 90 -19.04 -15.20 21.30
CA GLN A 90 -19.76 -16.06 20.37
C GLN A 90 -18.76 -16.68 19.40
N TRP A 91 -18.80 -18.00 19.24
CA TRP A 91 -17.91 -18.73 18.34
C TRP A 91 -17.95 -18.14 16.92
N ASP A 92 -16.92 -17.37 16.56
CA ASP A 92 -16.70 -16.79 15.23
C ASP A 92 -15.49 -17.49 14.58
N PRO A 93 -15.70 -18.60 13.85
CA PRO A 93 -14.62 -19.33 13.19
C PRO A 93 -13.92 -18.54 12.08
N SER A 94 -14.46 -17.37 11.69
CA SER A 94 -13.90 -16.51 10.64
C SER A 94 -13.14 -15.28 11.16
N ALA A 95 -13.14 -15.05 12.48
CA ALA A 95 -12.52 -13.91 13.16
C ALA A 95 -12.95 -12.53 12.61
N ILE A 96 -14.06 -12.46 11.87
CA ILE A 96 -14.60 -11.24 11.26
C ILE A 96 -14.93 -10.22 12.35
N THR A 97 -15.58 -10.67 13.41
CA THR A 97 -15.95 -9.82 14.56
C THR A 97 -14.72 -9.18 15.19
N TYR A 98 -13.64 -9.94 15.36
CA TYR A 98 -12.38 -9.42 15.90
C TYR A 98 -11.78 -8.35 14.99
N HIS A 99 -11.74 -8.58 13.68
CA HIS A 99 -11.26 -7.60 12.71
C HIS A 99 -12.11 -6.32 12.71
N ILE A 100 -13.44 -6.42 12.78
CA ILE A 100 -14.33 -5.26 12.89
C ILE A 100 -14.07 -4.50 14.19
N ASN A 101 -13.88 -5.19 15.31
CA ASN A 101 -13.59 -4.57 16.61
C ASN A 101 -12.25 -3.82 16.61
N GLN A 102 -11.27 -4.31 15.85
CA GLN A 102 -10.00 -3.63 15.62
C GLN A 102 -10.05 -2.53 14.54
N GLY A 103 -11.19 -2.37 13.86
CA GLY A 103 -11.32 -1.40 12.77
C GLY A 103 -10.55 -1.80 11.50
N ARG A 104 -10.33 -3.10 11.28
CA ARG A 104 -9.57 -3.64 10.14
C ARG A 104 -10.51 -4.12 9.04
N PHE A 105 -10.61 -3.33 7.96
CA PHE A 105 -11.55 -3.57 6.86
C PHE A 105 -10.89 -3.95 5.53
N TYR A 106 -9.56 -4.12 5.50
CA TYR A 106 -8.79 -4.53 4.31
C TYR A 106 -9.07 -3.65 3.06
N ASN A 107 -9.36 -2.37 3.29
CA ASN A 107 -9.53 -1.31 2.29
C ASN A 107 -9.29 0.07 2.95
N GLY A 108 -8.31 0.82 2.44
CA GLY A 108 -7.87 2.14 2.93
C GLY A 108 -9.00 3.08 3.25
N PHE A 109 -9.87 3.27 2.27
CA PHE A 109 -10.94 4.23 2.32
C PHE A 109 -12.02 3.83 3.31
N ILE A 110 -12.50 2.58 3.24
CA ILE A 110 -13.56 2.09 4.13
C ILE A 110 -13.08 2.15 5.59
N GLY A 111 -11.86 1.68 5.88
CA GLY A 111 -11.36 1.68 7.23
C GLY A 111 -11.15 3.07 7.81
N LEU A 112 -10.65 4.02 7.01
CA LEU A 112 -10.56 5.42 7.44
C LEU A 112 -11.94 6.02 7.71
N MET A 113 -12.91 5.81 6.82
CA MET A 113 -14.26 6.35 6.96
C MET A 113 -14.95 5.82 8.22
N VAL A 114 -14.85 4.51 8.50
CA VAL A 114 -15.45 3.91 9.69
C VAL A 114 -14.72 4.33 10.97
N ASN A 115 -13.39 4.36 10.96
CA ASN A 115 -12.62 4.60 12.19
C ASN A 115 -12.50 6.08 12.55
N THR A 116 -12.30 6.93 11.55
CA THR A 116 -11.98 8.36 11.76
C THR A 116 -13.08 9.31 11.27
N GLY A 117 -14.08 8.78 10.54
CA GLY A 117 -15.12 9.60 9.93
C GLY A 117 -14.60 10.39 8.73
N LEU A 118 -15.46 11.28 8.22
CA LEU A 118 -15.19 12.09 7.04
C LEU A 118 -13.99 13.03 7.26
N ILE A 119 -13.91 13.68 8.42
CA ILE A 119 -12.86 14.66 8.72
C ILE A 119 -11.49 13.98 8.75
N GLY A 120 -11.36 12.90 9.52
CA GLY A 120 -10.09 12.16 9.61
C GLY A 120 -9.68 11.54 8.28
N THR A 121 -10.65 11.01 7.52
CA THR A 121 -10.40 10.47 6.18
C THR A 121 -9.89 11.55 5.23
N CYS A 122 -10.50 12.74 5.22
CA CYS A 122 -10.07 13.85 4.39
C CYS A 122 -8.63 14.28 4.69
N PHE A 123 -8.27 14.46 5.98
CA PHE A 123 -6.91 14.84 6.35
C PHE A 123 -5.89 13.74 6.03
N MET A 124 -6.25 12.48 6.25
CA MET A 124 -5.37 11.37 5.92
C MET A 124 -5.15 11.25 4.41
N LEU A 125 -6.21 11.37 3.59
CA LEU A 125 -6.09 11.37 2.13
C LEU A 125 -5.27 12.56 1.65
N LEU A 126 -5.44 13.75 2.25
CA LEU A 126 -4.63 14.93 1.94
C LEU A 126 -3.14 14.68 2.26
N PHE A 127 -2.84 14.07 3.41
CA PHE A 127 -1.47 13.71 3.79
C PHE A 127 -0.85 12.71 2.81
N LEU A 128 -1.59 11.66 2.44
CA LEU A 128 -1.13 10.67 1.45
C LEU A 128 -0.91 11.32 0.08
N LEU A 129 -1.79 12.23 -0.33
CA LEU A 129 -1.66 12.97 -1.58
C LEU A 129 -0.44 13.90 -1.55
N ALA A 130 -0.24 14.66 -0.48
CA ALA A 130 0.90 15.56 -0.32
C ALA A 130 2.23 14.79 -0.37
N GLY A 131 2.36 13.70 0.37
CA GLY A 131 3.56 12.85 0.31
C GLY A 131 3.75 12.22 -1.07
N SER A 132 2.67 11.82 -1.76
CA SER A 132 2.76 11.28 -3.12
C SER A 132 3.25 12.33 -4.12
N VAL A 133 2.81 13.58 -3.98
CA VAL A 133 3.31 14.71 -4.79
C VAL A 133 4.81 14.92 -4.55
N VAL A 134 5.27 14.83 -3.30
CA VAL A 134 6.70 14.92 -2.98
C VAL A 134 7.47 13.75 -3.61
N ALA A 135 6.97 12.52 -3.49
CA ALA A 135 7.60 11.34 -4.07
C ALA A 135 7.74 11.47 -5.59
N ILE A 136 6.69 11.94 -6.26
CA ILE A 136 6.72 12.23 -7.70
C ILE A 136 7.78 13.28 -8.03
N LYS A 137 7.88 14.37 -7.25
CA LYS A 137 8.91 15.40 -7.45
C LYS A 137 10.32 14.82 -7.34
N VAL A 138 10.57 13.96 -6.35
CA VAL A 138 11.86 13.26 -6.18
C VAL A 138 12.15 12.37 -7.39
N ILE A 139 11.18 11.55 -7.81
CA ILE A 139 11.34 10.66 -8.98
C ILE A 139 11.61 11.46 -10.25
N LEU A 140 10.88 12.55 -10.48
CA LEU A 140 11.08 13.41 -11.65
C LEU A 140 12.43 14.13 -11.62
N HIS A 141 12.86 14.59 -10.45
CA HIS A 141 14.17 15.21 -10.26
C HIS A 141 15.30 14.23 -10.61
N LEU A 142 15.25 13.01 -10.07
CA LEU A 142 16.23 11.97 -10.34
C LEU A 142 16.22 11.49 -11.80
N ARG A 143 15.06 11.49 -12.45
CA ARG A 143 14.97 11.20 -13.89
C ARG A 143 15.59 12.28 -14.77
N LYS A 144 15.64 13.53 -14.31
CA LYS A 144 16.22 14.65 -15.06
C LYS A 144 17.74 14.74 -14.88
N HIS A 145 18.24 14.57 -13.66
CA HIS A 145 19.66 14.80 -13.33
C HIS A 145 20.50 13.52 -13.26
N GLY A 146 19.88 12.35 -13.35
CA GLY A 146 20.59 11.08 -13.20
C GLY A 146 20.62 10.57 -11.76
N VAL A 147 21.19 9.38 -11.58
CA VAL A 147 21.25 8.67 -10.31
C VAL A 147 22.66 8.09 -10.16
N ASP A 148 23.63 8.97 -9.94
CA ASP A 148 25.04 8.60 -9.95
C ASP A 148 25.57 8.23 -8.54
N ASP A 149 25.01 8.86 -7.50
CA ASP A 149 25.41 8.66 -6.12
C ASP A 149 24.44 7.76 -5.31
N ASP A 150 24.97 7.17 -4.24
CA ASP A 150 24.20 6.27 -3.37
C ASP A 150 23.02 6.98 -2.68
N PHE A 151 23.14 8.26 -2.36
CA PHE A 151 22.05 9.01 -1.74
C PHE A 151 20.88 9.22 -2.71
N SER A 152 21.16 9.50 -3.99
CA SER A 152 20.13 9.54 -5.04
C SER A 152 19.43 8.19 -5.22
N ARG A 153 20.16 7.08 -5.14
CA ARG A 153 19.58 5.72 -5.19
C ARG A 153 18.65 5.46 -4.01
N VAL A 154 19.08 5.78 -2.80
CA VAL A 154 18.27 5.64 -1.58
C VAL A 154 17.02 6.51 -1.66
N SER A 155 17.15 7.76 -2.13
CA SER A 155 16.03 8.68 -2.34
C SER A 155 15.00 8.12 -3.34
N CYS A 156 15.47 7.49 -4.42
CA CYS A 156 14.61 6.80 -5.38
C CYS A 156 13.84 5.65 -4.72
N ILE A 157 14.53 4.78 -3.98
CA ILE A 157 13.93 3.64 -3.28
C ILE A 157 12.87 4.12 -2.29
N ILE A 158 13.15 5.15 -1.50
CA ILE A 158 12.20 5.71 -0.53
C ILE A 158 10.96 6.26 -1.24
N ALA A 159 11.12 7.01 -2.33
CA ALA A 159 10.00 7.53 -3.10
C ALA A 159 9.15 6.42 -3.74
N CYS A 160 9.78 5.37 -4.28
CA CYS A 160 9.08 4.20 -4.82
C CYS A 160 8.36 3.41 -3.72
N LEU A 161 8.99 3.22 -2.56
CA LEU A 161 8.41 2.53 -1.41
C LEU A 161 7.17 3.28 -0.88
N TRP A 162 7.24 4.61 -0.79
CA TRP A 162 6.09 5.44 -0.45
C TRP A 162 4.90 5.16 -1.39
N MET A 163 5.13 5.22 -2.70
CA MET A 163 4.08 4.99 -3.70
C MET A 163 3.49 3.58 -3.61
N ALA A 164 4.33 2.57 -3.41
CA ALA A 164 3.88 1.19 -3.21
C ALA A 164 3.01 1.06 -1.95
N ASN A 165 3.42 1.69 -0.85
CA ASN A 165 2.67 1.67 0.41
C ASN A 165 1.34 2.40 0.32
N VAL A 166 1.26 3.52 -0.42
CA VAL A 166 -0.02 4.22 -0.68
C VAL A 166 -0.99 3.28 -1.39
N VAL A 167 -0.55 2.62 -2.46
CA VAL A 167 -1.39 1.67 -3.21
C VAL A 167 -1.80 0.49 -2.33
N ALA A 168 -0.85 -0.10 -1.60
CA ALA A 168 -1.12 -1.22 -0.69
C ALA A 168 -2.08 -0.84 0.45
N PHE A 169 -1.97 0.38 0.98
CA PHE A 169 -2.85 0.88 2.01
C PHE A 169 -4.28 1.04 1.50
N ILE A 170 -4.45 1.69 0.34
CA ILE A 170 -5.76 1.92 -0.28
C ILE A 170 -6.43 0.60 -0.66
N ALA A 171 -5.69 -0.32 -1.28
CA ALA A 171 -6.26 -1.53 -1.85
C ALA A 171 -6.38 -2.71 -0.89
N LEU A 172 -5.45 -2.85 0.08
CA LEU A 172 -5.26 -4.12 0.81
C LEU A 172 -5.36 -4.01 2.32
N HIS A 173 -4.95 -2.91 2.97
CA HIS A 173 -4.83 -2.88 4.43
C HIS A 173 -5.99 -2.16 5.12
N GLY A 174 -6.26 -0.90 4.78
CA GLY A 174 -7.41 -0.23 5.40
C GLY A 174 -7.37 -0.08 6.91
N ASP A 175 -6.19 -0.06 7.50
CA ASP A 175 -6.05 0.06 8.95
C ASP A 175 -5.25 1.33 9.28
N SER A 176 -5.83 2.16 10.12
CA SER A 176 -5.21 3.32 10.77
C SER A 176 -3.91 2.98 11.50
N GLU A 177 -3.84 1.81 12.16
CA GLU A 177 -2.61 1.36 12.84
C GLU A 177 -1.48 1.18 11.83
N TYR A 178 -1.79 0.52 10.71
CA TYR A 178 -0.85 0.33 9.60
C TYR A 178 -0.41 1.68 9.02
N ALA A 179 -1.35 2.60 8.81
CA ALA A 179 -1.07 3.93 8.29
C ALA A 179 -0.08 4.71 9.18
N MET A 180 -0.34 4.76 10.49
CA MET A 180 0.49 5.49 11.44
C MET A 180 1.92 4.93 11.50
N LYS A 181 2.07 3.60 11.53
CA LYS A 181 3.37 2.92 11.58
C LYS A 181 4.16 3.08 10.27
N THR A 182 3.48 3.02 9.14
CA THR A 182 4.13 2.96 7.83
C THR A 182 4.52 4.34 7.30
N PHE A 183 3.60 5.32 7.37
CA PHE A 183 3.79 6.58 6.65
C PHE A 183 4.53 7.65 7.44
N SER A 184 4.51 7.63 8.77
CA SER A 184 5.10 8.71 9.58
C SER A 184 6.60 8.87 9.34
N LEU A 185 7.36 7.77 9.46
CA LEU A 185 8.81 7.79 9.21
C LEU A 185 9.12 8.02 7.73
N GLN A 186 8.39 7.36 6.84
CA GLN A 186 8.62 7.48 5.39
C GLN A 186 8.37 8.91 4.88
N ALA A 187 7.34 9.60 5.39
CA ALA A 187 7.08 10.99 5.04
C ALA A 187 8.24 11.90 5.46
N GLY A 188 8.75 11.73 6.68
CA GLY A 188 9.91 12.48 7.17
C GLY A 188 11.14 12.28 6.29
N LEU A 189 11.49 11.01 6.03
CA LEU A 189 12.61 10.66 5.15
C LEU A 189 12.44 11.24 3.74
N LEU A 190 11.23 11.17 3.20
CA LEU A 190 10.92 11.66 1.86
C LEU A 190 11.08 13.18 1.75
N ILE A 191 10.64 13.93 2.76
CA ILE A 191 10.84 15.38 2.84
C ILE A 191 12.33 15.71 2.92
N THR A 192 13.10 14.99 3.76
CA THR A 192 14.56 15.18 3.86
C THR A 192 15.25 14.89 2.54
N CYS A 193 14.89 13.80 1.85
CA CYS A 193 15.44 13.46 0.54
C CYS A 193 15.15 14.57 -0.48
N GLN A 194 13.90 15.05 -0.55
CA GLN A 194 13.53 16.14 -1.45
C GLN A 194 14.31 17.43 -1.16
N TYR A 195 14.45 17.78 0.13
CA TYR A 195 15.18 18.97 0.55
C TYR A 195 16.64 18.89 0.14
N MET A 196 17.33 17.79 0.49
CA MET A 196 18.75 17.59 0.17
C MET A 196 19.03 17.53 -1.33
N LEU A 197 18.20 16.83 -2.11
CA LEU A 197 18.33 16.79 -3.57
C LEU A 197 18.17 18.17 -4.20
N ARG A 198 17.26 18.99 -3.68
CA ARG A 198 17.06 20.36 -4.16
C ARG A 198 18.20 21.29 -3.74
N ASP A 199 18.79 21.06 -2.58
CA ASP A 199 19.87 21.90 -2.06
C ASP A 199 21.16 21.71 -2.87
N ARG A 200 21.47 20.47 -3.29
CA ARG A 200 22.60 20.17 -4.17
C ARG A 200 22.56 20.96 -5.50
N LEU A 201 21.38 21.14 -6.08
CA LEU A 201 21.21 21.95 -7.29
C LEU A 201 21.44 23.45 -7.08
N ARG A 202 21.43 23.94 -5.83
CA ARG A 202 21.74 25.34 -5.52
C ARG A 202 23.23 25.58 -5.37
N GLU A 203 23.98 24.53 -5.05
CA GLU A 203 25.43 24.58 -4.87
C GLU A 203 26.20 24.42 -6.18
N GLU A 204 25.59 23.89 -7.25
CA GLU A 204 26.17 23.90 -8.59
C GLU A 204 26.19 25.35 -9.15
N PRO A 205 27.36 25.97 -9.36
CA PRO A 205 27.43 27.29 -9.98
C PRO A 205 26.99 27.20 -11.45
N PRO A 206 26.35 28.25 -12.02
CA PRO A 206 26.02 28.26 -13.44
C PRO A 206 27.30 28.12 -14.27
N GLU A 207 27.32 27.16 -15.21
CA GLU A 207 28.34 27.06 -16.25
C GLU A 207 28.56 28.46 -16.84
N GLN A 208 29.74 29.04 -16.59
CA GLN A 208 30.15 30.25 -17.27
C GLN A 208 30.32 29.87 -18.75
N PRO A 209 29.71 30.59 -19.70
CA PRO A 209 29.99 30.36 -21.10
C PRO A 209 31.48 30.60 -21.34
N GLU A 210 32.18 29.57 -21.81
CA GLU A 210 33.56 29.69 -22.29
C GLU A 210 33.57 30.77 -23.38
N LEU A 211 34.16 31.91 -23.05
CA LEU A 211 34.53 32.94 -24.01
C LEU A 211 35.82 32.46 -24.69
N GLU A 212 35.67 31.80 -25.84
CA GLU A 212 36.70 31.71 -26.88
C GLU A 212 36.23 32.38 -28.17
#